data_AF-A0A1G8SX33-F1
#
_entry.id   AF-A0A1G8SX33-F1
#
_cell.length_a   1.000
_cell.length_b   1.000
_cell.length_c   1.000
_cell.angle_alpha   90.00
_cell.angle_beta   90.00
_cell.angle_gamma   90.00
#
_symmetry.space_group_name_H-M   'P 1'
#
loop_
_entity.id
_entity.type
_entity.pdbx_description
1 polymer ?
#
loop_
_entity_poly.entity_id
_entity_poly.type
_entity_poly.pdbx_seq_one_letter_code
_entity_poly.pdbx_strand_id
1 'polypeptide(L)'
;MTATGVGSELSRRTVLKAAGVLGLGGVGIADRTRAQESVIPTEPTLYRLRMVGETSFEAFDRDGQFFVTPPVGQTSAGPRDVAIISGNPLGAPESGAIAFYTNTALRTALNTGGDPTLNDAAVPIGSVQTDDASGLLRAEHIADLGVDLPPGVSAGLQVNIFTPRGGIVAPLYEIGGGVVDVQFHSGNQIEGAMEFVGTSLGGAADQGSMVAQFAGTA
;
A
#
# COMPACT_ATOMS: atom_id res chain seq x y z
N MET A 1 54.23 -35.77 42.69
CA MET A 1 55.63 -35.84 42.18
C MET A 1 55.70 -34.83 41.04
N THR A 2 56.26 -33.62 41.21
CA THR A 2 57.71 -33.26 41.17
C THR A 2 58.37 -33.65 39.85
N ALA A 3 59.09 -32.79 39.10
CA ALA A 3 59.75 -31.50 39.41
C ALA A 3 59.32 -30.38 38.43
N THR A 4 59.37 -29.06 38.70
CA THR A 4 60.46 -28.15 39.15
C THR A 4 61.58 -27.93 38.12
N GLY A 5 61.65 -26.72 37.56
CA GLY A 5 62.77 -26.17 36.80
C GLY A 5 62.79 -24.65 36.99
N VAL A 6 63.96 -24.06 37.30
CA VAL A 6 64.09 -22.70 37.87
C VAL A 6 65.15 -21.87 37.13
N GLY A 7 64.84 -20.58 36.95
CA GLY A 7 65.78 -19.48 36.71
C GLY A 7 64.96 -18.19 36.53
N SER A 8 64.99 -17.16 37.41
CA SER A 8 66.08 -16.22 37.74
C SER A 8 66.58 -15.48 36.48
N GLU A 9 66.62 -14.14 36.38
CA GLU A 9 66.71 -13.05 37.39
C GLU A 9 65.81 -11.85 36.97
N LEU A 10 65.13 -11.12 37.87
CA LEU A 10 65.55 -9.80 38.45
C LEU A 10 66.29 -8.89 37.43
N SER A 11 65.92 -7.63 37.14
CA SER A 11 65.50 -6.49 37.98
C SER A 11 65.18 -5.31 37.01
N ARG A 12 64.34 -4.27 37.22
CA ARG A 12 64.10 -3.33 38.34
C ARG A 12 62.67 -2.74 38.17
N ARG A 13 61.81 -2.64 39.20
CA ARG A 13 61.60 -1.45 40.08
C ARG A 13 61.65 -0.11 39.33
N THR A 14 60.56 0.67 39.20
CA THR A 14 60.11 1.74 40.15
C THR A 14 59.03 2.59 39.42
N VAL A 15 57.91 3.11 39.95
CA VAL A 15 57.25 3.09 41.29
C VAL A 15 55.72 3.38 41.18
N LEU A 16 55.01 3.46 42.32
CA LEU A 16 53.59 3.83 42.55
C LEU A 16 53.29 5.34 42.26
N LYS A 17 52.09 5.97 42.40
CA LYS A 17 50.80 5.65 43.07
C LYS A 17 49.66 6.62 42.64
N ALA A 18 48.43 6.11 42.58
CA ALA A 18 47.09 6.71 42.87
C ALA A 18 46.79 8.23 42.83
N ALA A 19 45.61 8.61 42.28
CA ALA A 19 44.42 9.05 43.06
C ALA A 19 43.22 9.54 42.20
N GLY A 20 41.97 9.20 42.59
CA GLY A 20 40.70 9.81 42.11
C GLY A 20 40.27 9.45 40.67
N VAL A 21 38.99 9.34 40.29
CA VAL A 21 37.74 9.91 40.84
C VAL A 21 36.58 8.89 40.74
N LEU A 22 35.58 9.00 41.62
CA LEU A 22 34.35 8.20 41.63
C LEU A 22 33.46 8.47 40.40
N GLY A 23 32.84 7.42 39.86
CA GLY A 23 31.78 7.50 38.86
C GLY A 23 30.79 6.36 38.99
N LEU A 24 29.66 6.60 39.66
CA LEU A 24 28.49 5.71 39.65
C LEU A 24 27.83 5.76 38.28
N GLY A 25 27.41 4.61 37.74
CA GLY A 25 26.62 4.57 36.50
C GLY A 25 26.64 3.20 35.84
N GLY A 26 25.68 2.35 36.19
CA GLY A 26 25.43 1.14 35.42
C GLY A 26 24.87 1.51 34.05
N VAL A 27 25.65 1.28 32.99
CA VAL A 27 25.14 1.37 31.61
C VAL A 27 24.43 0.06 31.31
N GLY A 28 23.16 -0.02 31.71
CA GLY A 28 22.25 -0.97 31.07
C GLY A 28 22.21 -0.65 29.58
N ILE A 29 22.54 -1.62 28.74
CA ILE A 29 22.33 -1.52 27.29
C ILE A 29 20.82 -1.60 27.10
N ALA A 30 20.17 -0.43 27.21
CA ALA A 30 18.78 -0.27 26.83
C ALA A 30 18.73 -0.41 25.31
N ASP A 31 18.44 -1.63 24.87
CA ASP A 31 18.16 -1.97 23.49
C ASP A 31 16.93 -1.18 23.05
N ARG A 32 17.18 0.02 22.51
CA ARG A 32 16.14 0.86 21.92
C ARG A 32 15.81 0.30 20.55
N THR A 33 15.04 -0.79 20.56
CA THR A 33 14.07 -1.04 19.52
C THR A 33 13.16 0.19 19.47
N ARG A 34 13.51 1.17 18.63
CA ARG A 34 12.52 2.16 18.20
C ARG A 34 11.41 1.35 17.56
N ALA A 35 10.20 1.45 18.10
CA ALA A 35 9.03 1.09 17.32
C ALA A 35 9.14 1.86 16.02
N GLN A 36 9.25 1.14 14.90
CA GLN A 36 9.28 1.75 13.59
C GLN A 36 7.87 2.31 13.38
N GLU A 37 7.76 3.62 13.47
CA GLU A 37 6.50 4.34 13.24
C GLU A 37 6.04 4.00 11.82
N SER A 38 4.85 3.41 11.70
CA SER A 38 4.38 2.92 10.40
C SER A 38 4.32 4.10 9.43
N VAL A 39 4.96 3.91 8.27
CA VAL A 39 4.94 4.89 7.17
C VAL A 39 3.60 4.85 6.42
N ILE A 40 2.73 3.87 6.70
CA ILE A 40 1.37 3.78 6.16
C ILE A 40 0.47 4.70 7.00
N PRO A 41 -0.24 5.68 6.40
CA PRO A 41 -0.99 6.70 7.14
C PRO A 41 -1.97 6.16 8.17
N THR A 42 -2.04 6.81 9.32
CA THR A 42 -3.07 6.56 10.35
C THR A 42 -4.28 7.49 10.23
N GLU A 43 -4.29 8.37 9.23
CA GLU A 43 -5.39 9.28 8.88
C GLU A 43 -5.76 9.11 7.39
N PRO A 44 -7.00 9.47 6.98
CA PRO A 44 -7.41 9.41 5.58
C PRO A 44 -6.49 10.23 4.67
N THR A 45 -5.79 9.58 3.73
CA THR A 45 -4.75 10.25 2.93
C THR A 45 -4.98 10.04 1.44
N LEU A 46 -4.94 11.14 0.69
CA LEU A 46 -5.08 11.18 -0.76
C LEU A 46 -3.75 11.57 -1.41
N TYR A 47 -3.18 10.66 -2.18
CA TYR A 47 -1.96 10.87 -2.95
C TYR A 47 -2.29 11.22 -4.39
N ARG A 48 -1.62 12.24 -4.94
CA ARG A 48 -1.61 12.52 -6.38
C ARG A 48 -0.55 11.66 -7.04
N LEU A 49 -0.95 10.91 -8.06
CA LEU A 49 -0.10 9.97 -8.78
C LEU A 49 0.29 10.48 -10.16
N ARG A 50 1.48 10.09 -10.62
CA ARG A 50 1.76 9.87 -12.04
C ARG A 50 1.81 8.35 -12.29
N MET A 51 1.04 7.86 -13.26
CA MET A 51 0.98 6.47 -13.70
C MET A 51 1.52 6.34 -15.12
N VAL A 52 2.50 5.45 -15.31
CA VAL A 52 3.04 5.07 -16.62
C VAL A 52 2.81 3.58 -16.79
N GLY A 53 2.26 3.16 -17.92
CA GLY A 53 1.92 1.76 -18.11
C GLY A 53 1.53 1.39 -19.54
N GLU A 54 1.14 0.14 -19.70
CA GLU A 54 0.65 -0.43 -20.94
C GLU A 54 -0.64 -1.20 -20.69
N THR A 55 -1.54 -1.13 -21.66
CA THR A 55 -2.74 -1.96 -21.74
C THR A 55 -2.50 -3.06 -22.79
N SER A 56 -3.48 -3.96 -22.98
CA SER A 56 -3.43 -4.90 -24.12
C SER A 56 -3.43 -4.23 -25.52
N PHE A 57 -3.64 -2.92 -25.63
CA PHE A 57 -3.77 -2.22 -26.91
C PHE A 57 -2.80 -1.04 -27.10
N GLU A 58 -2.51 -0.26 -26.05
CA GLU A 58 -1.63 0.92 -26.17
C GLU A 58 -0.98 1.33 -24.84
N ALA A 59 0.17 2.01 -24.94
CA ALA A 59 0.85 2.61 -23.81
C ALA A 59 0.15 3.89 -23.34
N PHE A 60 0.28 4.22 -22.06
CA PHE A 60 -0.29 5.42 -21.46
C PHE A 60 0.63 6.05 -20.41
N ASP A 61 0.47 7.36 -20.23
CA ASP A 61 1.17 8.15 -19.21
C ASP A 61 0.22 9.25 -18.73
N ARG A 62 -0.29 9.11 -17.50
CA ARG A 62 -1.47 9.83 -17.00
C ARG A 62 -1.39 10.15 -15.51
N ASP A 63 -2.08 11.20 -15.11
CA ASP A 63 -2.23 11.56 -13.70
C ASP A 63 -3.40 10.78 -13.07
N GLY A 64 -3.36 10.64 -11.75
CA GLY A 64 -4.50 10.11 -11.01
C GLY A 64 -4.34 10.26 -9.51
N GLN A 65 -5.07 9.42 -8.78
CA GLN A 65 -5.20 9.51 -7.34
C GLN A 65 -5.17 8.12 -6.72
N PHE A 66 -4.42 7.97 -5.63
CA PHE A 66 -4.51 6.84 -4.71
C PHE A 66 -5.03 7.36 -3.37
N PHE A 67 -6.04 6.69 -2.83
CA PHE A 67 -6.60 7.00 -1.53
C PHE A 67 -6.46 5.79 -0.61
N VAL A 68 -6.09 6.03 0.65
CA VAL A 68 -5.98 5.00 1.68
C VAL A 68 -6.71 5.45 2.95
N THR A 69 -7.52 4.57 3.52
CA THR A 69 -8.20 4.82 4.80
C THR A 69 -7.26 4.62 5.98
N PRO A 70 -7.56 5.23 7.15
CA PRO A 70 -7.02 4.78 8.42
C PRO A 70 -7.37 3.29 8.66
N PRO A 71 -6.62 2.60 9.52
CA PRO A 71 -6.96 1.23 9.91
C PRO A 71 -8.24 1.21 10.74
N VAL A 72 -9.10 0.21 10.50
CA VAL A 72 -10.34 0.02 11.25
C VAL A 72 -10.04 -0.68 12.58
N GLY A 73 -10.57 -0.13 13.68
CA GLY A 73 -10.29 -0.60 15.03
C GLY A 73 -9.08 0.07 15.68
N GLN A 74 -8.82 -0.20 16.96
CA GLN A 74 -7.79 0.52 17.74
C GLN A 74 -6.35 0.00 17.53
N THR A 75 -6.05 -0.63 16.39
CA THR A 75 -4.73 -1.19 16.07
C THR A 75 -4.23 -0.62 14.75
N SER A 76 -2.95 -0.20 14.68
CA SER A 76 -2.33 0.33 13.44
C SER A 76 -2.40 -0.64 12.25
N ALA A 77 -2.40 -1.94 12.55
CA ALA A 77 -2.52 -3.06 11.63
C ALA A 77 -3.98 -3.54 11.43
N GLY A 78 -4.99 -2.71 11.74
CA GLY A 78 -6.39 -2.98 11.40
C GLY A 78 -6.61 -3.01 9.88
N PRO A 79 -7.70 -3.64 9.39
CA PRO A 79 -7.99 -3.66 7.95
C PRO A 79 -8.19 -2.24 7.43
N ARG A 80 -7.87 -2.05 6.15
CA ARG A 80 -7.88 -0.76 5.46
C ARG A 80 -8.59 -0.93 4.13
N ASP A 81 -9.05 0.18 3.59
CA ASP A 81 -9.55 0.26 2.23
C ASP A 81 -8.71 1.22 1.39
N VAL A 82 -8.65 0.91 0.10
CA VAL A 82 -7.96 1.75 -0.87
C VAL A 82 -8.79 1.97 -2.14
N ALA A 83 -8.50 3.07 -2.82
CA ALA A 83 -9.00 3.34 -4.15
C ALA A 83 -7.90 3.90 -5.05
N ILE A 84 -7.95 3.54 -6.33
CA ILE A 84 -7.15 4.14 -7.41
C ILE A 84 -8.09 4.66 -8.48
N ILE A 85 -7.96 5.94 -8.82
CA ILE A 85 -8.74 6.57 -9.89
C ILE A 85 -7.80 7.29 -10.85
N SER A 86 -7.98 7.09 -12.16
CA SER A 86 -7.34 7.89 -13.20
C SER A 86 -8.25 8.10 -14.40
N GLY A 87 -8.21 9.31 -14.96
CA GLY A 87 -9.02 9.70 -16.11
C GLY A 87 -10.52 9.58 -15.82
N ASN A 88 -11.29 9.31 -16.87
CA ASN A 88 -12.73 9.13 -16.79
C ASN A 88 -13.16 7.85 -17.53
N PRO A 89 -13.00 6.66 -16.92
CA PRO A 89 -13.26 5.40 -17.63
C PRO A 89 -14.71 5.29 -18.11
N LEU A 90 -15.68 5.91 -17.43
CA LEU A 90 -17.11 5.83 -17.77
C LEU A 90 -17.57 6.86 -18.82
N GLY A 91 -17.32 8.15 -18.56
CA GLY A 91 -17.95 9.24 -19.29
C GLY A 91 -17.15 9.76 -20.49
N ALA A 92 -15.85 9.53 -20.50
CA ALA A 92 -14.94 9.89 -21.59
C ALA A 92 -13.78 8.90 -21.62
N PRO A 93 -14.00 7.68 -22.16
CA PRO A 93 -13.02 6.59 -22.03
C PRO A 93 -11.67 6.94 -22.67
N GLU A 94 -10.61 6.88 -21.86
CA GLU A 94 -9.22 7.14 -22.25
C GLU A 94 -8.37 5.90 -21.95
N SER A 95 -7.27 5.69 -22.69
CA SER A 95 -6.40 4.54 -22.41
C SER A 95 -5.71 4.62 -21.06
N GLY A 96 -5.78 3.54 -20.29
CA GLY A 96 -5.26 3.45 -18.92
C GLY A 96 -6.16 4.15 -17.89
N ALA A 97 -7.33 4.66 -18.28
CA ALA A 97 -8.30 5.15 -17.30
C ALA A 97 -8.78 3.98 -16.43
N ILE A 98 -8.83 4.18 -15.12
CA ILE A 98 -9.15 3.15 -14.14
C ILE A 98 -9.96 3.76 -12.99
N ALA A 99 -10.88 2.95 -12.44
CA ALA A 99 -11.56 3.23 -11.19
C ALA A 99 -11.63 1.93 -10.37
N PHE A 100 -10.66 1.74 -9.49
CA PHE A 100 -10.52 0.60 -8.58
C PHE A 100 -10.78 1.03 -7.12
N TYR A 101 -11.44 0.17 -6.36
CA TYR A 101 -11.89 0.36 -4.98
C TYR A 101 -11.90 -1.02 -4.29
N THR A 102 -11.47 -1.11 -3.03
CA THR A 102 -11.69 -2.33 -2.22
C THR A 102 -13.03 -2.34 -1.50
N ASN A 103 -13.67 -1.18 -1.38
CA ASN A 103 -14.94 -0.99 -0.68
C ASN A 103 -15.80 0.03 -1.42
N THR A 104 -17.06 -0.30 -1.64
CA THR A 104 -18.01 0.53 -2.41
C THR A 104 -18.30 1.91 -1.77
N ALA A 105 -18.07 2.10 -0.46
CA ALA A 105 -18.17 3.42 0.19
C ALA A 105 -17.18 4.45 -0.38
N LEU A 106 -15.97 4.01 -0.76
CA LEU A 106 -14.91 4.91 -1.24
C LEU A 106 -15.29 5.66 -2.51
N ARG A 107 -16.13 5.06 -3.37
CA ARG A 107 -16.67 5.73 -4.54
C ARG A 107 -17.46 6.98 -4.15
N THR A 108 -18.28 6.92 -3.09
CA THR A 108 -19.04 8.08 -2.62
C THR A 108 -18.12 9.10 -1.95
N ALA A 109 -17.21 8.65 -1.09
CA ALA A 109 -16.25 9.55 -0.42
C ALA A 109 -15.46 10.40 -1.44
N LEU A 110 -14.90 9.77 -2.48
CA LEU A 110 -14.07 10.46 -3.48
C LEU A 110 -14.87 11.28 -4.51
N ASN A 111 -16.09 10.88 -4.86
CA ASN A 111 -16.90 11.63 -5.84
C ASN A 111 -17.75 12.77 -5.24
N THR A 112 -18.10 12.71 -3.95
CA THR A 112 -19.01 13.69 -3.32
C THR A 112 -18.45 14.35 -2.05
N GLY A 113 -17.20 14.08 -1.67
CA GLY A 113 -16.63 14.57 -0.40
C GLY A 113 -17.30 13.96 0.83
N GLY A 114 -17.77 12.71 0.70
CA GLY A 114 -18.38 11.96 1.81
C GLY A 114 -17.36 11.59 2.90
N ASP A 115 -17.86 11.15 4.06
CA ASP A 115 -17.03 10.81 5.21
C ASP A 115 -16.08 9.64 4.90
N PRO A 116 -14.75 9.83 4.96
CA PRO A 116 -13.77 8.78 4.66
C PRO A 116 -13.67 7.69 5.74
N THR A 117 -14.39 7.81 6.86
CA THR A 117 -14.46 6.80 7.92
C THR A 117 -15.58 5.75 7.70
N LEU A 118 -16.33 5.85 6.60
CA LEU A 118 -17.42 4.93 6.24
C LEU A 118 -16.94 3.50 5.91
N ASN A 119 -16.66 2.71 6.95
CA ASN A 119 -16.31 1.29 6.82
C ASN A 119 -17.49 0.34 7.11
N ASP A 120 -18.43 0.72 7.99
CA ASP A 120 -19.43 -0.19 8.58
C ASP A 120 -20.68 -0.52 7.73
N ALA A 121 -20.88 0.10 6.56
CA ALA A 121 -22.16 0.05 5.83
C ALA A 121 -22.07 -0.28 4.33
N ALA A 122 -20.91 -0.74 3.85
CA ALA A 122 -20.66 -0.91 2.43
C ALA A 122 -20.11 -2.29 2.07
N VAL A 123 -20.26 -2.66 0.79
CA VAL A 123 -19.91 -3.98 0.28
C VAL A 123 -18.40 -4.04 0.01
N PRO A 124 -17.67 -4.99 0.63
CA PRO A 124 -16.28 -5.27 0.29
C PRO A 124 -16.21 -5.97 -1.07
N ILE A 125 -15.30 -5.47 -1.92
CA ILE A 125 -15.09 -5.88 -3.32
C ILE A 125 -13.59 -6.08 -3.62
N GLY A 126 -12.76 -6.03 -2.58
CA GLY A 126 -11.34 -6.29 -2.59
C GLY A 126 -10.84 -6.56 -1.18
N SER A 127 -9.58 -6.98 -1.06
CA SER A 127 -8.88 -7.09 0.22
C SER A 127 -7.67 -6.17 0.25
N VAL A 128 -7.25 -5.82 1.46
CA VAL A 128 -5.97 -5.13 1.70
C VAL A 128 -5.18 -5.91 2.74
N GLN A 129 -3.91 -6.16 2.43
CA GLN A 129 -2.90 -6.70 3.32
C GLN A 129 -1.85 -5.60 3.56
N THR A 130 -1.36 -5.47 4.79
CA THR A 130 -0.31 -4.49 5.13
C THR A 130 0.80 -5.13 5.92
N ASP A 131 2.03 -4.73 5.62
CA ASP A 131 3.20 -4.94 6.45
C ASP A 131 3.73 -3.57 6.92
N ASP A 132 3.32 -3.17 8.13
CA ASP A 132 3.75 -1.93 8.77
C ASP A 132 5.29 -1.83 8.93
N ALA A 133 6.01 -2.96 8.97
CA ALA A 133 7.46 -2.98 9.18
C ALA A 133 8.27 -2.71 7.90
N SER A 134 7.77 -3.13 6.74
CA SER A 134 8.32 -2.72 5.44
C SER A 134 7.68 -1.45 4.88
N GLY A 135 6.48 -1.10 5.34
CA GLY A 135 5.67 -0.02 4.76
C GLY A 135 4.94 -0.43 3.48
N LEU A 136 4.73 -1.74 3.28
CA LEU A 136 4.06 -2.29 2.10
C LEU A 136 2.55 -2.43 2.34
N LEU A 137 1.76 -2.02 1.36
CA LEU A 137 0.33 -2.29 1.25
C LEU A 137 0.06 -3.03 -0.05
N ARG A 138 -0.64 -4.15 0.02
CA ARG A 138 -1.09 -4.94 -1.12
C ARG A 138 -2.61 -4.98 -1.16
N ALA A 139 -3.21 -4.54 -2.26
CA ALA A 139 -4.64 -4.59 -2.47
C ALA A 139 -4.98 -5.50 -3.66
N GLU A 140 -6.00 -6.35 -3.51
CA GLU A 140 -6.40 -7.32 -4.53
C GLU A 140 -7.92 -7.27 -4.72
N HIS A 141 -8.41 -7.47 -5.96
CA HIS A 141 -9.84 -7.65 -6.19
C HIS A 141 -10.32 -8.99 -5.61
N ILE A 142 -11.46 -9.00 -4.94
CA ILE A 142 -12.17 -10.21 -4.55
C ILE A 142 -13.39 -10.34 -5.47
N ALA A 143 -13.43 -11.42 -6.25
CA ALA A 143 -14.61 -11.79 -7.03
C ALA A 143 -15.83 -11.94 -6.11
N ASP A 144 -17.00 -11.47 -6.57
CA ASP A 144 -18.24 -11.47 -5.79
C ASP A 144 -18.48 -12.83 -5.12
N LEU A 145 -18.48 -12.84 -3.78
CA LEU A 145 -18.67 -14.03 -2.96
C LEU A 145 -20.12 -14.52 -2.92
N GLY A 146 -21.01 -13.94 -3.74
CA GLY A 146 -22.44 -14.24 -3.76
C GLY A 146 -23.14 -13.67 -2.53
N VAL A 147 -22.68 -12.52 -2.04
CA VAL A 147 -23.32 -11.83 -0.91
C VAL A 147 -24.64 -11.25 -1.41
N ASP A 148 -25.76 -11.61 -0.78
CA ASP A 148 -27.08 -11.06 -1.10
C ASP A 148 -27.06 -9.52 -0.97
N LEU A 149 -26.88 -8.84 -2.10
CA LEU A 149 -26.83 -7.39 -2.14
C LEU A 149 -28.20 -6.82 -1.74
N PRO A 150 -28.25 -5.77 -0.89
CA PRO A 150 -29.51 -5.16 -0.49
C PRO A 150 -30.36 -4.76 -1.72
N PRO A 151 -31.69 -4.97 -1.72
CA PRO A 151 -32.54 -4.61 -2.85
C PRO A 151 -32.36 -3.14 -3.26
N GLY A 152 -31.84 -2.91 -4.47
CA GLY A 152 -31.44 -1.57 -4.97
C GLY A 152 -29.94 -1.39 -5.15
N VAL A 153 -29.11 -2.24 -4.53
CA VAL A 153 -27.67 -2.37 -4.83
C VAL A 153 -27.52 -3.46 -5.89
N SER A 154 -27.40 -3.06 -7.15
CA SER A 154 -27.09 -4.00 -8.23
C SER A 154 -25.59 -4.34 -8.23
N ALA A 155 -25.27 -5.63 -8.41
CA ALA A 155 -23.89 -6.11 -8.63
C ALA A 155 -23.22 -5.49 -9.88
N GLY A 156 -23.97 -4.74 -10.70
CA GLY A 156 -23.52 -4.08 -11.92
C GLY A 156 -23.32 -2.57 -11.79
N LEU A 157 -23.07 -2.03 -10.60
CA LEU A 157 -22.75 -0.60 -10.41
C LEU A 157 -21.29 -0.22 -10.77
N GLN A 158 -20.59 -1.02 -11.59
CA GLN A 158 -19.34 -0.69 -12.30
C GLN A 158 -18.28 -0.01 -11.43
N VAL A 159 -17.99 -0.64 -10.30
CA VAL A 159 -16.77 -0.46 -9.52
C VAL A 159 -15.73 -1.44 -10.05
N ASN A 160 -14.44 -1.09 -9.98
CA ASN A 160 -13.32 -1.91 -10.47
C ASN A 160 -13.38 -2.11 -11.99
N ILE A 161 -13.23 -1.01 -12.72
CA ILE A 161 -13.17 -1.00 -14.18
C ILE A 161 -11.88 -0.33 -14.69
N PHE A 162 -11.44 -0.72 -15.87
CA PHE A 162 -10.43 -0.01 -16.64
C PHE A 162 -10.81 0.10 -18.12
N THR A 163 -10.23 1.09 -18.79
CA THR A 163 -10.41 1.32 -20.22
C THR A 163 -9.05 1.11 -20.90
N PRO A 164 -8.86 0.00 -21.64
CA PRO A 164 -7.57 -0.31 -22.23
C PRO A 164 -7.34 0.34 -23.60
N ARG A 165 -8.32 1.09 -24.15
CA ARG A 165 -8.10 1.93 -25.33
C ARG A 165 -8.86 3.26 -25.23
N GLY A 166 -8.37 4.34 -25.84
CA GLY A 166 -9.09 5.60 -25.91
C GLY A 166 -10.30 5.59 -26.88
N GLY A 167 -11.28 6.46 -26.63
CA GLY A 167 -12.28 6.90 -27.60
C GLY A 167 -13.74 6.61 -27.24
N ILE A 168 -14.67 7.28 -27.94
CA ILE A 168 -16.13 7.27 -27.68
C ILE A 168 -16.74 5.85 -27.75
N VAL A 169 -16.12 4.94 -28.51
CA VAL A 169 -16.54 3.54 -28.68
C VAL A 169 -15.53 2.55 -28.06
N ALA A 170 -14.77 2.98 -27.05
CA ALA A 170 -13.89 2.08 -26.32
C ALA A 170 -14.70 1.12 -25.43
N PRO A 171 -14.46 -0.20 -25.50
CA PRO A 171 -15.03 -1.14 -24.54
C PRO A 171 -14.45 -0.89 -23.15
N LEU A 172 -15.34 -0.93 -22.15
CA LEU A 172 -14.97 -0.94 -20.74
C LEU A 172 -14.69 -2.38 -20.31
N TYR A 173 -13.70 -2.57 -19.44
CA TYR A 173 -13.36 -3.88 -18.89
C TYR A 173 -13.59 -3.85 -17.39
N GLU A 174 -14.35 -4.83 -16.91
CA GLU A 174 -14.51 -5.13 -15.50
C GLU A 174 -13.30 -5.93 -15.01
N ILE A 175 -12.66 -5.49 -13.93
CA ILE A 175 -11.49 -6.14 -13.33
C ILE A 175 -11.98 -7.43 -12.68
N GLY A 176 -11.62 -8.58 -13.26
CA GLY A 176 -11.91 -9.91 -12.72
C GLY A 176 -10.79 -10.48 -11.86
N GLY A 177 -9.62 -9.81 -11.83
CA GLY A 177 -8.48 -10.21 -11.01
C GLY A 177 -7.30 -9.26 -11.20
N GLY A 178 -6.34 -9.34 -10.29
CA GLY A 178 -5.17 -8.47 -10.28
C GLY A 178 -4.91 -7.83 -8.92
N VAL A 179 -3.80 -7.11 -8.85
CA VAL A 179 -3.19 -6.63 -7.61
C VAL A 179 -2.63 -5.21 -7.77
N VAL A 180 -2.57 -4.51 -6.65
CA VAL A 180 -1.88 -3.23 -6.47
C VAL A 180 -0.92 -3.39 -5.31
N ASP A 181 0.38 -3.25 -5.55
CA ASP A 181 1.40 -3.17 -4.51
C ASP A 181 1.84 -1.71 -4.35
N VAL A 182 1.82 -1.18 -3.12
CA VAL A 182 2.17 0.19 -2.77
C VAL A 182 3.22 0.19 -1.67
N GLN A 183 4.39 0.75 -1.96
CA GLN A 183 5.43 1.02 -0.99
C GLN A 183 5.28 2.46 -0.48
N PHE A 184 5.10 2.60 0.84
CA PHE A 184 5.09 3.91 1.50
C PHE A 184 6.51 4.32 1.90
N HIS A 185 6.80 5.61 1.78
CA HIS A 185 8.08 6.21 2.09
C HIS A 185 7.92 7.42 3.03
N SER A 186 8.98 7.74 3.77
CA SER A 186 9.03 8.95 4.61
C SER A 186 8.81 10.22 3.79
N GLY A 187 8.03 11.18 4.30
CA GLY A 187 7.76 12.44 3.61
C GLY A 187 6.57 12.38 2.65
N ASN A 188 5.56 11.57 2.97
CA ASN A 188 4.30 11.45 2.22
C ASN A 188 4.49 11.02 0.75
N GLN A 189 5.50 10.22 0.47
CA GLN A 189 5.78 9.66 -0.85
C GLN A 189 5.32 8.19 -0.93
N ILE A 190 4.85 7.80 -2.10
CA ILE A 190 4.56 6.40 -2.44
C ILE A 190 5.15 6.06 -3.82
N GLU A 191 5.60 4.82 -3.95
CA GLU A 191 5.85 4.15 -5.22
C GLU A 191 4.97 2.89 -5.28
N GLY A 192 4.60 2.44 -6.47
CA GLY A 192 3.76 1.26 -6.58
C GLY A 192 3.68 0.67 -7.98
N ALA A 193 3.15 -0.53 -8.04
CA ALA A 193 2.86 -1.26 -9.26
C ALA A 193 1.43 -1.80 -9.22
N MET A 194 0.79 -1.89 -10.38
CA MET A 194 -0.49 -2.56 -10.53
C MET A 194 -0.47 -3.48 -11.75
N GLU A 195 -1.12 -4.62 -11.62
CA GLU A 195 -1.39 -5.57 -12.70
C GLU A 195 -2.85 -5.99 -12.59
N PHE A 196 -3.64 -5.73 -13.63
CA PHE A 196 -5.05 -6.09 -13.69
C PHE A 196 -5.39 -6.87 -14.95
N VAL A 197 -6.33 -7.79 -14.81
CA VAL A 197 -7.00 -8.50 -15.91
C VAL A 197 -8.51 -8.34 -15.79
N GLY A 198 -9.19 -8.29 -16.93
CA GLY A 198 -10.63 -8.05 -16.95
C GLY A 198 -11.31 -8.54 -18.21
N THR A 199 -12.64 -8.50 -18.19
CA THR A 199 -13.51 -8.90 -19.29
C THR A 199 -14.31 -7.73 -19.82
N SER A 200 -14.44 -7.64 -21.14
CA SER A 200 -15.19 -6.56 -21.79
C SER A 200 -16.68 -6.62 -21.46
N LEU A 201 -17.23 -5.48 -21.01
CA LEU A 201 -18.65 -5.25 -20.80
C LEU A 201 -19.42 -5.05 -22.13
N GLY A 202 -18.71 -4.98 -23.27
CA GLY A 202 -19.26 -4.67 -24.60
C GLY A 202 -19.92 -5.82 -25.35
N GLY A 203 -20.05 -7.01 -24.75
CA GLY A 203 -20.78 -8.16 -25.32
C GLY A 203 -19.96 -9.12 -26.20
N ALA A 204 -18.75 -8.75 -26.59
CA ALA A 204 -17.72 -9.73 -26.95
C ALA A 204 -16.98 -10.15 -25.67
N ALA A 205 -16.78 -11.45 -25.46
CA ALA A 205 -16.08 -12.00 -24.29
C ALA A 205 -14.55 -11.86 -24.45
N ASP A 206 -14.11 -10.65 -24.80
CA ASP A 206 -12.70 -10.31 -24.97
C ASP A 206 -12.07 -10.04 -23.59
N GLN A 207 -10.86 -10.56 -23.40
CA GLN A 207 -10.05 -10.28 -22.22
C GLN A 207 -9.14 -9.08 -22.46
N GLY A 208 -8.94 -8.28 -21.42
CA GLY A 208 -8.03 -7.15 -21.40
C GLY A 208 -7.12 -7.24 -20.18
N SER A 209 -6.00 -6.55 -20.27
CA SER A 209 -5.01 -6.39 -19.22
C SER A 209 -4.52 -4.94 -19.15
N MET A 210 -4.02 -4.57 -17.97
CA MET A 210 -3.34 -3.31 -17.73
C MET A 210 -2.23 -3.54 -16.72
N VAL A 211 -1.01 -3.08 -17.04
CA VAL A 211 0.14 -3.06 -16.12
C VAL A 211 0.65 -1.64 -16.03
N ALA A 212 0.85 -1.13 -14.82
CA ALA A 212 1.39 0.22 -14.61
C ALA A 212 2.32 0.29 -13.42
N GLN A 213 3.27 1.22 -13.50
CA GLN A 213 4.03 1.72 -12.36
C GLN A 213 3.54 3.12 -12.03
N PHE A 214 3.62 3.49 -10.76
CA PHE A 214 3.27 4.84 -10.31
C PHE A 214 4.15 5.33 -9.19
N ALA A 215 4.28 6.65 -9.13
CA ALA A 215 4.84 7.38 -8.00
C ALA A 215 3.88 8.51 -7.64
N GLY A 216 3.83 8.89 -6.36
CA GLY A 216 2.91 9.91 -5.90
C GLY A 216 3.27 10.56 -4.57
N THR A 217 2.60 11.67 -4.29
CA THR A 217 2.73 12.47 -3.08
C THR A 217 1.37 12.91 -2.56
N ALA A 218 1.16 12.94 -1.24
CA ALA A 218 -0.01 13.56 -0.62
C ALA A 218 0.14 15.09 -0.50
#